data_AF-A0A1J5RN61-F1
#
_entry.id   AF-A0A1J5RN61-F1
#
_cell.length_a   1.000
_cell.length_b   1.000
_cell.length_c   1.000
_cell.angle_alpha   90.00
_cell.angle_beta   90.00
_cell.angle_gamma   90.00
#
_symmetry.space_group_name_H-M   'P 1'
#
loop_
_entity.id
_entity.type
_entity.pdbx_description
1 polymer ?
#
loop_
_entity_poly.entity_id
_entity_poly.type
_entity_poly.pdbx_seq_one_letter_code
_entity_poly.pdbx_strand_id
1 'polypeptide(L)'
;MYWGLGALFIVAMLPMRVWGEGYSIDESEAGWEKFVLGFASGIVAHEAGHVFVATTKGYSVSHDGLSLVYPGAKLNPAAQLQLASAGFQTQWVLSEFVLRDRSGNEHIKPPGDFGAGVVCSYLGVSFAYLTFLKNQYQGDVYGMSQASGYSRDRISLMLAVPAVLDTWRLFGNDVPGWVPALSVMSKGLGAAWIWSY
;
A
#
# COMPACT_ATOMS: atom_id res chain seq x y z
N MET A 1 -5.89 6.32 22.02
CA MET A 1 -5.47 7.02 20.79
C MET A 1 -5.99 6.20 19.60
N TYR A 2 -7.29 6.31 19.29
CA TYR A 2 -8.03 5.42 18.37
C TYR A 2 -8.38 6.07 17.02
N TRP A 3 -7.66 7.13 16.63
CA TRP A 3 -8.06 7.99 15.51
C TRP A 3 -7.53 7.56 14.14
N GLY A 4 -6.44 6.79 14.07
CA GLY A 4 -5.78 6.42 12.79
C GLY A 4 -6.56 5.42 11.94
N LEU A 5 -7.10 4.36 12.56
CA LEU A 5 -7.95 3.37 11.87
C LEU A 5 -9.31 3.97 11.47
N GLY A 6 -9.86 4.87 12.31
CA GLY A 6 -11.10 5.57 12.00
C GLY A 6 -10.99 6.49 10.79
N ALA A 7 -9.85 7.19 10.61
CA ALA A 7 -9.62 8.06 9.46
C ALA A 7 -9.49 7.29 8.14
N LEU A 8 -8.83 6.11 8.16
CA LEU A 8 -8.77 5.19 7.01
C LEU A 8 -10.17 4.69 6.61
N PHE A 9 -11.00 4.38 7.60
CA PHE A 9 -12.39 3.98 7.39
C PHE A 9 -13.23 5.13 6.80
N ILE A 10 -13.05 6.37 7.30
CA ILE A 10 -13.80 7.54 6.83
C ILE A 10 -13.49 7.88 5.37
N VAL A 11 -12.23 7.79 4.92
CA VAL A 11 -11.89 8.03 3.50
C VAL A 11 -12.49 6.95 2.59
N ALA A 12 -12.56 5.70 3.05
CA ALA A 12 -13.26 4.62 2.35
C ALA A 12 -14.80 4.79 2.35
N MET A 13 -15.36 5.62 3.24
CA MET A 13 -16.80 5.87 3.39
C MET A 13 -17.28 7.17 2.75
N LEU A 14 -16.39 8.01 2.21
CA LEU A 14 -16.83 9.21 1.50
C LEU A 14 -17.51 8.80 0.20
N PRO A 15 -18.75 9.28 -0.08
CA PRO A 15 -19.41 9.04 -1.34
C PRO A 15 -18.65 9.76 -2.45
N MET A 16 -17.69 9.05 -3.03
CA MET A 16 -16.93 9.49 -4.19
C MET A 16 -17.88 9.44 -5.39
N ARG A 17 -18.63 10.51 -5.63
CA ARG A 17 -19.17 10.80 -6.97
C ARG A 17 -18.00 11.19 -7.87
N VAL A 18 -17.18 10.20 -8.22
CA VAL A 18 -16.15 10.33 -9.24
C VAL A 18 -16.87 10.36 -10.58
N TRP A 19 -16.56 11.36 -11.39
CA TRP A 19 -17.04 11.48 -12.77
C TRP A 19 -16.28 10.47 -13.65
N GLY A 20 -16.48 9.18 -13.37
CA GLY A 20 -15.91 8.04 -14.07
C GLY A 20 -16.83 6.82 -13.91
N GLU A 21 -16.94 6.03 -14.96
CA GLU A 21 -17.56 4.68 -15.03
C GLU A 21 -16.55 3.59 -14.59
N GLY A 22 -15.52 3.95 -13.82
CA GLY A 22 -14.53 3.02 -13.26
C GLY A 22 -15.14 2.10 -12.20
N TYR A 23 -14.30 1.52 -11.33
CA TYR A 23 -14.81 0.67 -10.25
C TYR A 23 -15.87 1.42 -9.42
N SER A 24 -17.03 0.79 -9.28
CA SER A 24 -18.08 1.14 -8.33
C SER A 24 -18.44 -0.11 -7.55
N ILE A 25 -18.83 0.09 -6.28
CA ILE A 25 -19.24 -1.01 -5.41
C ILE A 25 -20.61 -1.48 -5.88
N ASP A 26 -20.78 -2.79 -6.05
CA ASP A 26 -22.11 -3.39 -6.24
C ASP A 26 -22.99 -3.04 -5.03
N GLU A 27 -24.12 -2.35 -5.26
CA GLU A 27 -25.01 -1.84 -4.20
C GLU A 27 -25.69 -2.95 -3.37
N SER A 28 -25.51 -4.22 -3.72
CA SER A 28 -25.91 -5.35 -2.87
C SER A 28 -25.07 -5.42 -1.59
N GLU A 29 -25.67 -5.88 -0.48
CA GLU A 29 -24.94 -6.13 0.79
C GLU A 29 -23.71 -7.03 0.57
N ALA A 30 -23.82 -8.00 -0.33
CA ALA A 30 -22.73 -8.92 -0.69
C ALA A 30 -21.55 -8.23 -1.41
N GLY A 31 -21.78 -7.12 -2.13
CA GLY A 31 -20.72 -6.34 -2.77
C GLY A 31 -19.87 -5.60 -1.74
N TRP A 32 -20.53 -4.90 -0.81
CA TRP A 32 -19.87 -4.19 0.28
C TRP A 32 -19.08 -5.12 1.21
N GLU A 33 -19.65 -6.27 1.59
CA GLU A 33 -18.94 -7.25 2.43
C GLU A 33 -17.64 -7.74 1.78
N LYS A 34 -17.68 -8.03 0.48
CA LYS A 34 -16.49 -8.44 -0.28
C LYS A 34 -15.45 -7.34 -0.33
N PHE A 35 -15.88 -6.09 -0.56
CA PHE A 35 -14.99 -4.93 -0.55
C PHE A 35 -14.28 -4.78 0.80
N VAL A 36 -15.03 -4.79 1.91
CA VAL A 36 -14.47 -4.67 3.26
C VAL A 36 -13.52 -5.83 3.56
N LEU A 37 -13.89 -7.06 3.18
CA LEU A 37 -13.02 -8.22 3.36
C LEU A 37 -11.73 -8.08 2.55
N GLY A 38 -11.80 -7.59 1.31
CA GLY A 38 -10.65 -7.28 0.48
C GLY A 38 -9.75 -6.22 1.10
N PHE A 39 -10.35 -5.14 1.61
CA PHE A 39 -9.63 -4.06 2.29
C PHE A 39 -8.88 -4.58 3.52
N ALA A 40 -9.57 -5.30 4.41
CA ALA A 40 -8.95 -5.90 5.59
C ALA A 40 -7.83 -6.88 5.21
N SER A 41 -8.04 -7.70 4.18
CA SER A 41 -7.02 -8.65 3.67
C SER A 41 -5.77 -7.92 3.18
N GLY A 42 -5.94 -6.78 2.51
CA GLY A 42 -4.79 -5.99 2.04
C GLY A 42 -3.99 -5.33 3.16
N ILE A 43 -4.62 -4.97 4.29
CA ILE A 43 -3.91 -4.53 5.51
C ILE A 43 -3.16 -5.70 6.14
N VAL A 44 -3.79 -6.87 6.28
CA VAL A 44 -3.10 -8.07 6.80
C VAL A 44 -1.90 -8.44 5.93
N ALA A 45 -2.03 -8.34 4.62
CA ALA A 45 -0.92 -8.60 3.71
C ALA A 45 0.22 -7.57 3.84
N HIS A 46 -0.10 -6.30 4.11
CA HIS A 46 0.91 -5.27 4.41
C HIS A 46 1.78 -5.70 5.60
N GLU A 47 1.15 -6.04 6.73
CA GLU A 47 1.86 -6.51 7.93
C GLU A 47 2.62 -7.81 7.68
N ALA A 48 2.05 -8.74 6.90
CA ALA A 48 2.72 -9.98 6.53
C ALA A 48 4.01 -9.74 5.71
N GLY A 49 4.08 -8.67 4.93
CA GLY A 49 5.30 -8.25 4.23
C GLY A 49 6.45 -7.97 5.19
N HIS A 50 6.19 -7.21 6.25
CA HIS A 50 7.17 -6.94 7.31
C HIS A 50 7.63 -8.23 8.00
N VAL A 51 6.69 -9.09 8.38
CA VAL A 51 7.00 -10.39 9.01
C VAL A 51 7.88 -11.25 8.11
N PHE A 52 7.57 -11.31 6.82
CA PHE A 52 8.33 -12.09 5.84
C PHE A 52 9.77 -11.57 5.70
N VAL A 53 9.96 -10.26 5.50
CA VAL A 53 11.30 -9.67 5.36
C VAL A 53 12.10 -9.81 6.66
N ALA A 54 11.46 -9.68 7.82
CA ALA A 54 12.13 -9.90 9.10
C ALA A 54 12.60 -11.34 9.27
N THR A 55 11.73 -12.31 8.99
CA THR A 55 12.02 -13.74 9.14
C THR A 55 13.15 -14.17 8.20
N THR A 56 13.14 -13.72 6.94
CA THR A 56 14.19 -14.04 5.96
C THR A 56 15.56 -13.46 6.34
N LYS A 57 15.59 -12.43 7.19
CA LYS A 57 16.81 -11.82 7.72
C LYS A 57 17.20 -12.32 9.11
N GLY A 58 16.45 -13.27 9.67
CA GLY A 58 16.73 -13.83 10.99
C GLY A 58 16.37 -12.91 12.16
N TYR A 59 15.50 -11.91 11.94
CA TYR A 59 15.01 -11.05 13.01
C TYR A 59 13.74 -11.63 13.65
N SER A 60 13.70 -11.57 14.99
CA SER A 60 12.48 -11.89 15.73
C SER A 60 11.47 -10.76 15.57
N VAL A 61 10.24 -11.12 15.28
CA VAL A 61 9.11 -10.19 15.16
C VAL A 61 8.31 -10.23 16.46
N SER A 62 7.99 -9.06 16.98
CA SER A 62 7.05 -8.89 18.08
C SER A 62 6.11 -7.74 17.77
N HIS A 63 5.13 -7.51 18.63
CA HIS A 63 4.16 -6.43 18.49
C HIS A 63 4.05 -5.68 19.81
N ASP A 64 4.09 -4.35 19.77
CA ASP A 64 3.96 -3.50 20.96
C ASP A 64 2.51 -3.10 21.27
N GLY A 65 1.56 -3.73 20.59
CA GLY A 65 0.12 -3.47 20.70
C GLY A 65 -0.43 -2.63 19.55
N LEU A 66 0.40 -1.88 18.83
CA LEU A 66 0.00 -1.08 17.67
C LEU A 66 0.93 -1.19 16.46
N SER A 67 2.18 -1.63 16.63
CA SER A 67 3.15 -1.72 15.56
C SER A 67 4.06 -2.94 15.70
N LEU A 68 4.55 -3.45 14.57
CA LEU A 68 5.57 -4.47 14.57
C LEU A 68 6.88 -3.90 15.07
N VAL A 69 7.45 -4.55 16.07
CA VAL A 69 8.75 -4.20 16.65
C VAL A 69 9.71 -5.37 16.50
N TYR A 70 11.02 -5.07 16.49
CA TYR A 70 12.09 -6.05 16.31
C TYR A 70 13.01 -6.04 17.54
N PRO A 71 12.59 -6.67 18.67
CA PRO A 71 13.32 -6.58 19.93
C PRO A 71 14.75 -7.11 19.80
N GLY A 72 15.72 -6.33 20.29
CA GLY A 72 17.13 -6.71 20.27
C GLY A 72 17.80 -6.70 18.88
N ALA A 73 17.07 -6.34 17.82
CA ALA A 73 17.63 -6.27 16.47
C ALA A 73 18.56 -5.05 16.32
N LYS A 74 19.83 -5.31 15.98
CA LYS A 74 20.76 -4.27 15.52
C LYS A 74 20.67 -4.18 14.00
N LEU A 75 19.71 -3.37 13.53
CA LEU A 75 19.48 -3.18 12.11
C LEU A 75 20.55 -2.26 11.54
N ASN A 76 21.26 -2.72 10.50
CA ASN A 76 22.02 -1.81 9.66
C ASN A 76 21.03 -1.00 8.77
N PRO A 77 21.45 0.12 8.17
CA PRO A 77 20.56 0.95 7.36
C PRO A 77 19.83 0.18 6.25
N ALA A 78 20.51 -0.71 5.52
CA ALA A 78 19.89 -1.52 4.46
C ALA A 78 18.77 -2.42 5.00
N ALA A 79 19.02 -3.14 6.10
CA ALA A 79 18.04 -4.00 6.74
C ALA A 79 16.83 -3.21 7.28
N GLN A 80 17.09 -2.04 7.87
CA GLN A 80 16.02 -1.15 8.35
C GLN A 80 15.17 -0.62 7.18
N LEU A 81 15.79 -0.22 6.07
CA LEU A 81 15.06 0.25 4.89
C LEU A 81 14.20 -0.86 4.28
N GLN A 82 14.75 -2.07 4.14
CA GLN A 82 14.04 -3.23 3.58
C GLN A 82 12.89 -3.68 4.48
N LEU A 83 13.09 -3.70 5.81
CA LEU A 83 12.02 -3.97 6.77
C LEU A 83 10.93 -2.91 6.72
N ALA A 84 11.29 -1.64 6.84
CA ALA A 84 10.32 -0.55 6.93
C ALA A 84 9.52 -0.35 5.63
N SER A 85 10.03 -0.80 4.49
CA SER A 85 9.33 -0.69 3.20
C SER A 85 8.57 -1.95 2.78
N ALA A 86 8.68 -3.04 3.55
CA ALA A 86 8.19 -4.35 3.14
C ALA A 86 6.68 -4.38 2.91
N GLY A 87 5.88 -3.75 3.78
CA GLY A 87 4.43 -3.68 3.63
C GLY A 87 4.00 -2.97 2.35
N PHE A 88 4.64 -1.85 2.00
CA PHE A 88 4.40 -1.17 0.73
C PHE A 88 4.73 -2.05 -0.48
N GLN A 89 5.87 -2.74 -0.47
CA GLN A 89 6.26 -3.62 -1.57
C GLN A 89 5.28 -4.79 -1.75
N THR A 90 4.79 -5.39 -0.67
CA THR A 90 3.75 -6.43 -0.74
C THR A 90 2.48 -5.87 -1.35
N GLN A 91 2.05 -4.68 -0.91
CA GLN A 91 0.87 -4.02 -1.48
C GLN A 91 1.04 -3.63 -2.95
N TRP A 92 2.24 -3.24 -3.39
CA TRP A 92 2.54 -2.98 -4.80
C TRP A 92 2.36 -4.23 -5.64
N VAL A 93 2.92 -5.37 -5.20
CA VAL A 93 2.77 -6.65 -5.90
C VAL A 93 1.29 -7.06 -5.95
N LEU A 94 0.58 -6.97 -4.84
CA LEU A 94 -0.85 -7.30 -4.80
C LEU A 94 -1.70 -6.40 -5.70
N SER A 95 -1.40 -5.10 -5.74
CA SER A 95 -2.12 -4.18 -6.63
C SER A 95 -1.96 -4.56 -8.10
N GLU A 96 -0.77 -5.04 -8.52
CA GLU A 96 -0.59 -5.52 -9.89
C GLU A 96 -1.32 -6.82 -10.17
N PHE A 97 -1.37 -7.75 -9.22
CA PHE A 97 -2.16 -8.98 -9.38
C PHE A 97 -3.66 -8.71 -9.49
N VAL A 98 -4.15 -7.63 -8.89
CA VAL A 98 -5.56 -7.25 -8.94
C VAL A 98 -5.88 -6.43 -10.19
N LEU A 99 -4.98 -5.55 -10.63
CA LEU A 99 -5.22 -4.63 -11.74
C LEU A 99 -4.89 -5.23 -13.11
N ARG A 100 -4.26 -6.42 -13.14
CA ARG A 100 -3.89 -7.11 -14.38
C ARG A 100 -4.55 -8.49 -14.51
N ASP A 101 -4.85 -8.87 -15.75
CA ASP A 101 -5.33 -10.20 -16.08
C ASP A 101 -4.23 -11.28 -16.02
N ARG A 102 -4.61 -12.55 -16.23
CA ARG A 102 -3.69 -13.69 -16.21
C ARG A 102 -2.62 -13.65 -17.29
N SER A 103 -2.82 -12.86 -18.33
CA SER A 103 -1.85 -12.63 -19.42
C SER A 103 -0.96 -11.41 -19.14
N GLY A 104 -1.16 -10.73 -18.01
CA GLY A 104 -0.40 -9.56 -17.58
C GLY A 104 -0.87 -8.25 -18.21
N ASN A 105 -1.99 -8.25 -18.94
CA ASN A 105 -2.56 -7.03 -19.51
C ASN A 105 -3.39 -6.29 -18.48
N GLU A 106 -3.52 -4.97 -18.63
CA GLU A 106 -4.44 -4.19 -17.80
C GLU A 106 -5.87 -4.72 -17.99
N HIS A 107 -6.63 -4.82 -16.90
CA HIS A 107 -8.01 -5.23 -17.04
C HIS A 107 -8.82 -4.21 -17.87
N ILE A 108 -9.55 -4.72 -18.87
CA ILE A 108 -10.50 -3.94 -19.66
C ILE A 108 -11.74 -3.55 -18.81
N LYS A 109 -11.99 -4.29 -17.72
CA LYS A 109 -13.09 -4.05 -16.78
C LYS A 109 -12.55 -3.86 -15.37
N PRO A 110 -13.25 -3.12 -14.49
CA PRO A 110 -12.84 -2.98 -13.10
C PRO A 110 -12.67 -4.34 -12.41
N PRO A 111 -11.76 -4.46 -11.43
CA PRO A 111 -11.67 -5.66 -10.61
C PRO A 111 -12.98 -5.87 -9.84
N GLY A 112 -13.29 -7.11 -9.48
CA GLY A 112 -14.42 -7.39 -8.58
C GLY A 112 -14.23 -6.76 -7.19
N ASP A 113 -15.30 -6.63 -6.42
CA ASP A 113 -15.32 -5.86 -5.16
C ASP A 113 -14.21 -6.21 -4.17
N PHE A 114 -13.91 -7.50 -4.01
CA PHE A 114 -12.80 -7.94 -3.16
C PHE A 114 -11.45 -7.38 -3.63
N GLY A 115 -11.17 -7.46 -4.94
CA GLY A 115 -9.92 -6.93 -5.51
C GLY A 115 -9.84 -5.42 -5.36
N ALA A 116 -10.93 -4.71 -5.65
CA ALA A 116 -10.99 -3.27 -5.44
C ALA A 116 -10.74 -2.90 -3.97
N GLY A 117 -11.28 -3.67 -3.02
CA GLY A 117 -10.98 -3.55 -1.59
C GLY A 117 -9.48 -3.68 -1.29
N VAL A 118 -8.82 -4.70 -1.85
CA VAL A 118 -7.37 -4.89 -1.69
C VAL A 118 -6.59 -3.68 -2.20
N VAL A 119 -6.90 -3.17 -3.39
CA VAL A 119 -6.23 -1.97 -3.94
C VAL A 119 -6.53 -0.74 -3.09
N CYS A 120 -7.77 -0.55 -2.65
CA CYS A 120 -8.16 0.56 -1.76
C CYS A 120 -7.43 0.52 -0.41
N SER A 121 -7.08 -0.65 0.12
CA SER A 121 -6.25 -0.75 1.34
C SER A 121 -4.87 -0.10 1.14
N TYR A 122 -4.25 -0.35 -0.02
CA TYR A 122 -2.96 0.22 -0.41
C TYR A 122 -3.06 1.73 -0.61
N LEU A 123 -4.10 2.19 -1.32
CA LEU A 123 -4.37 3.61 -1.51
C LEU A 123 -4.59 4.31 -0.15
N GLY A 124 -5.36 3.68 0.74
CA GLY A 124 -5.61 4.16 2.09
C GLY A 124 -4.33 4.29 2.91
N VAL A 125 -3.50 3.25 2.97
CA VAL A 125 -2.21 3.28 3.69
C VAL A 125 -1.31 4.39 3.13
N SER A 126 -1.19 4.49 1.80
CA SER A 126 -0.39 5.51 1.14
C SER A 126 -0.89 6.92 1.46
N PHE A 127 -2.21 7.13 1.44
CA PHE A 127 -2.83 8.40 1.81
C PHE A 127 -2.62 8.75 3.29
N ALA A 128 -2.76 7.78 4.20
CA ALA A 128 -2.54 7.98 5.62
C ALA A 128 -1.09 8.40 5.89
N TYR A 129 -0.11 7.77 5.23
CA TYR A 129 1.29 8.17 5.30
C TYR A 129 1.60 9.48 4.59
N LEU A 130 0.87 9.87 3.55
CA LEU A 130 1.02 11.20 2.94
C LEU A 130 0.57 12.33 3.88
N THR A 131 -0.45 12.06 4.71
CA THR A 131 -1.15 13.07 5.50
C THR A 131 -0.71 13.12 6.96
N PHE A 132 -0.96 12.08 7.75
CA PHE A 132 -0.80 12.12 9.21
C PHE A 132 0.10 11.02 9.81
N LEU A 133 0.34 9.89 9.13
CA LEU A 133 1.18 8.81 9.65
C LEU A 133 2.69 8.97 9.37
N LYS A 134 3.11 9.84 8.44
CA LYS A 134 4.55 10.02 8.11
C LYS A 134 5.46 10.30 9.29
N ASN A 135 4.92 10.92 10.34
CA ASN A 135 5.67 11.33 11.53
C ASN A 135 5.51 10.38 12.71
N GLN A 136 4.73 9.31 12.56
CA GLN A 136 4.51 8.35 13.62
C GLN A 136 5.82 7.65 13.97
N TYR A 137 6.19 7.71 15.24
CA TYR A 137 7.34 6.97 15.77
C TYR A 137 7.11 5.47 15.53
N GLN A 138 8.14 4.77 15.04
CA GLN A 138 8.08 3.36 14.58
C GLN A 138 7.23 3.10 13.32
N GLY A 139 6.66 4.11 12.66
CA GLY A 139 5.99 3.94 11.37
C GLY A 139 6.96 3.66 10.22
N ASP A 140 6.45 3.13 9.11
CA ASP A 140 7.23 2.71 7.94
C ASP A 140 8.02 3.86 7.34
N VAL A 141 7.36 4.99 7.08
CA VAL A 141 8.01 6.20 6.55
C VAL A 141 9.08 6.73 7.50
N TYR A 142 8.85 6.64 8.81
CA TYR A 142 9.85 7.01 9.81
C TYR A 142 11.06 6.07 9.70
N GLY A 143 10.84 4.75 9.66
CA GLY A 143 11.89 3.74 9.52
C GLY A 143 12.71 3.91 8.24
N MET A 144 12.05 4.12 7.09
CA MET A 144 12.68 4.39 5.81
C MET A 144 13.49 5.69 5.83
N SER A 145 12.97 6.76 6.46
CA SER A 145 13.65 8.05 6.60
C SER A 145 14.92 7.93 7.46
N GLN A 146 14.85 7.23 8.59
CA GLN A 146 16.01 6.99 9.45
C GLN A 146 17.09 6.17 8.76
N ALA A 147 16.69 5.18 7.95
CA ALA A 147 17.63 4.33 7.23
C ALA A 147 18.30 5.03 6.04
N SER A 148 17.52 5.79 5.25
CA SER A 148 17.98 6.39 4.00
C SER A 148 18.58 7.79 4.14
N GLY A 149 18.33 8.47 5.27
CA GLY A 149 18.67 9.89 5.46
C GLY A 149 17.78 10.85 4.66
N TYR A 150 16.81 10.36 3.87
CA TYR A 150 15.82 11.22 3.21
C TYR A 150 14.76 11.72 4.17
N SER A 151 14.21 12.90 3.86
CA SER A 151 13.11 13.46 4.64
C SER A 151 11.85 12.61 4.51
N ARG A 152 11.05 12.57 5.58
CA ARG A 152 9.77 11.84 5.61
C ARG A 152 8.82 12.31 4.51
N ASP A 153 8.80 13.61 4.22
CA ASP A 153 8.00 14.18 3.12
C ASP A 153 8.43 13.62 1.76
N ARG A 154 9.74 13.50 1.52
CA ARG A 154 10.25 12.92 0.27
C ARG A 154 9.87 11.45 0.15
N ILE A 155 10.00 10.67 1.23
CA ILE A 155 9.61 9.26 1.24
C ILE A 155 8.09 9.12 1.00
N SER A 156 7.25 9.86 1.73
CA SER A 156 5.80 9.82 1.53
C SER A 156 5.39 10.21 0.10
N LEU A 157 6.04 11.21 -0.50
CA LEU A 157 5.78 11.57 -1.90
C LEU A 157 6.17 10.45 -2.86
N MET A 158 7.32 9.80 -2.66
CA MET A 158 7.74 8.66 -3.48
C MET A 158 6.73 7.51 -3.41
N LEU A 159 6.18 7.23 -2.23
CA LEU A 159 5.16 6.20 -2.02
C LEU A 159 3.80 6.60 -2.62
N ALA A 160 3.47 7.90 -2.63
CA ALA A 160 2.22 8.41 -3.19
C ALA A 160 2.17 8.35 -4.73
N VAL A 161 3.31 8.43 -5.42
CA VAL A 161 3.35 8.39 -6.91
C VAL A 161 2.65 7.15 -7.48
N PRO A 162 3.05 5.91 -7.15
CA PRO A 162 2.35 4.72 -7.64
C PRO A 162 0.90 4.65 -7.15
N ALA A 163 0.58 5.18 -5.97
CA ALA A 163 -0.78 5.17 -5.43
C ALA A 163 -1.73 6.08 -6.24
N VAL A 164 -1.27 7.27 -6.64
CA VAL A 164 -2.03 8.16 -7.53
C VAL A 164 -2.28 7.51 -8.88
N LEU A 165 -1.28 6.83 -9.44
CA LEU A 165 -1.42 6.12 -10.72
C LEU A 165 -2.41 4.97 -10.61
N ASP A 166 -2.36 4.18 -9.53
CA ASP A 166 -3.31 3.08 -9.30
C ASP A 166 -4.71 3.57 -8.94
N THR A 167 -4.84 4.74 -8.33
CA THR A 167 -6.14 5.41 -8.17
C THR A 167 -6.76 5.68 -9.53
N TRP A 168 -5.98 6.19 -10.49
CA TRP A 168 -6.47 6.41 -11.84
C TRP A 168 -6.78 5.07 -12.55
N ARG A 169 -5.96 4.03 -12.36
CA ARG A 169 -6.24 2.69 -12.91
C ARG A 169 -7.54 2.09 -12.36
N LEU A 170 -7.85 2.30 -11.09
CA LEU A 170 -9.02 1.72 -10.44
C LEU A 170 -10.32 2.48 -10.75
N PHE A 171 -10.28 3.81 -10.72
CA PHE A 171 -11.47 4.67 -10.80
C PHE A 171 -11.61 5.44 -12.11
N GLY A 172 -10.59 5.42 -12.96
CA GLY A 172 -10.58 6.13 -14.23
C GLY A 172 -11.37 5.45 -15.32
N ASN A 173 -11.91 6.27 -16.21
CA ASN A 173 -12.33 5.83 -17.54
C ASN A 173 -11.18 5.96 -18.53
N ASP A 174 -11.15 5.08 -19.54
CA ASP A 174 -10.23 5.13 -20.68
C ASP A 174 -8.78 5.41 -20.26
N VAL A 175 -8.33 4.68 -19.23
CA VAL A 175 -7.00 4.85 -18.63
C VAL A 175 -5.93 4.72 -19.71
N PRO A 176 -5.13 5.77 -19.99
CA PRO A 176 -4.12 5.70 -21.03
C PRO A 176 -3.10 4.59 -20.77
N GLY A 177 -2.66 3.88 -21.81
CA GLY A 177 -1.74 2.76 -21.67
C GLY A 177 -0.38 3.09 -21.01
N TRP A 178 -0.01 4.37 -20.93
CA TRP A 178 1.19 4.81 -20.21
C TRP A 178 1.01 4.78 -18.68
N VAL A 179 -0.21 4.88 -18.15
CA VAL A 179 -0.48 4.93 -16.70
C VAL A 179 -0.11 3.61 -16.01
N PRO A 180 -0.55 2.42 -16.47
CA PRO A 180 -0.11 1.15 -15.90
C PRO A 180 1.39 0.92 -16.03
N ALA A 181 2.00 1.33 -17.16
CA ALA A 181 3.43 1.21 -17.38
C ALA A 181 4.23 2.08 -16.40
N LEU A 182 3.81 3.33 -16.18
CA LEU A 182 4.44 4.24 -15.23
C LEU A 182 4.25 3.76 -13.79
N SER A 183 3.07 3.22 -13.45
CA SER A 183 2.81 2.66 -12.11
C SER A 183 3.79 1.53 -11.81
N VAL A 184 3.90 0.53 -12.69
CA VAL A 184 4.85 -0.58 -12.53
C VAL A 184 6.30 -0.10 -12.50
N MET A 185 6.68 0.82 -13.39
CA MET A 185 8.04 1.37 -13.42
C MET A 185 8.37 2.07 -12.09
N SER A 186 7.47 2.88 -11.55
CA SER A 186 7.71 3.60 -10.30
C SER A 186 7.87 2.66 -9.09
N LYS A 187 7.03 1.61 -9.00
CA LYS A 187 7.16 0.53 -8.00
C LYS A 187 8.48 -0.22 -8.15
N GLY A 188 8.82 -0.59 -9.38
CA GLY A 188 10.06 -1.31 -9.70
C GLY A 188 11.30 -0.50 -9.35
N LEU A 189 11.34 0.80 -9.68
CA LEU A 189 12.42 1.70 -9.29
C LEU A 189 12.51 1.86 -7.77
N GLY A 190 11.37 1.97 -7.08
CA GLY A 190 11.32 2.03 -5.63
C GLY A 190 11.90 0.78 -4.98
N ALA A 191 11.46 -0.40 -5.43
CA ALA A 191 12.00 -1.68 -4.96
C ALA A 191 13.50 -1.82 -5.28
N ALA A 192 13.91 -1.54 -6.51
CA ALA A 192 15.32 -1.59 -6.90
C ALA A 192 16.19 -0.70 -6.01
N TRP A 193 15.76 0.54 -5.74
CA TRP A 193 16.44 1.45 -4.84
C TRP A 193 16.59 0.87 -3.43
N ILE A 194 15.49 0.37 -2.83
CA ILE A 194 15.47 -0.23 -1.49
C ILE A 194 16.45 -1.42 -1.37
N TRP A 195 16.47 -2.29 -2.39
CA TRP A 195 17.29 -3.50 -2.37
C TRP A 195 18.72 -3.29 -2.84
N SER A 196 19.05 -2.11 -3.37
CA SER A 196 20.41 -1.70 -3.75
C SER A 196 21.18 -0.96 -2.65
N TYR A 197 20.51 -0.62 -1.55
CA TYR A 197 21.05 0.10 -0.39
C TYR A 197 21.96 -0.79 0.46
#